data_AF-A0A657AQA9-F1
#
_entry.id   AF-A0A657AQA9-F1
#
_cell.length_a   1.000
_cell.length_b   1.000
_cell.length_c   1.000
_cell.angle_alpha   90.00
_cell.angle_beta   90.00
_cell.angle_gamma   90.00
#
_symmetry.space_group_name_H-M   'P 1'
#
loop_
_entity.id
_entity.type
_entity.pdbx_description
1 polymer ?
#
loop_
_entity_poly.entity_id
_entity_poly.type
_entity_poly.pdbx_seq_one_letter_code
_entity_poly.pdbx_strand_id
1 'polypeptide(L)'
;MIYRKRLRRKLRDYTSNIPPHAQAAKKADEWLVSEGKAPRYENGGWVSYCYTVNGPEPIEHLVSPLDYDLYLARQIAPIVDGVVSFLGTSYNEITSDQLSLL
;
A
#
# COMPACT_ATOMS: atom_id res chain seq x y z
N MET A 1 3.90 2.66 -7.40
CA MET A 1 4.42 2.03 -6.16
C MET A 1 4.09 0.55 -6.17
N ILE A 2 5.10 -0.30 -6.27
CA ILE A 2 4.94 -1.76 -6.33
C ILE A 2 5.35 -2.35 -4.99
N TYR A 3 4.47 -3.09 -4.34
CA TYR A 3 4.81 -3.84 -3.14
C TYR A 3 5.24 -5.23 -3.51
N ARG A 4 6.37 -5.68 -2.95
CA ARG A 4 6.85 -7.04 -3.13
C ARG A 4 6.93 -7.73 -1.77
N LYS A 5 6.30 -8.89 -1.63
CA LYS A 5 6.35 -9.67 -0.38
C LYS A 5 6.46 -11.15 -0.67
N ARG A 6 7.15 -11.87 0.20
CA ARG A 6 7.29 -13.33 0.11
C ARG A 6 6.17 -14.01 0.89
N LEU A 7 5.43 -14.89 0.23
CA LEU A 7 4.54 -15.83 0.90
C LEU A 7 5.39 -16.90 1.59
N ARG A 8 5.25 -17.01 2.92
CA ARG A 8 5.98 -17.98 3.74
C ARG A 8 5.23 -19.30 3.91
N ARG A 9 3.92 -19.31 3.65
CA ARG A 9 3.03 -20.48 3.73
C ARG A 9 2.33 -20.68 2.40
N LYS A 10 1.71 -21.85 2.21
CA LYS A 10 0.93 -22.12 1.01
C LYS A 10 -0.31 -21.25 1.01
N LEU A 11 -0.77 -20.88 -0.18
CA LEU A 11 -1.91 -19.98 -0.32
C LEU A 11 -3.18 -20.53 0.37
N ARG A 12 -3.38 -21.85 0.27
CA ARG A 12 -4.44 -22.62 0.92
C ARG A 12 -4.41 -22.59 2.45
N ASP A 13 -3.26 -22.34 3.07
CA ASP A 13 -3.11 -22.30 4.53
C ASP A 13 -3.63 -20.97 5.11
N TYR A 14 -3.90 -19.98 4.26
CA TYR A 14 -4.48 -18.69 4.65
C TYR A 14 -6.01 -18.80 4.63
N THR A 15 -6.58 -19.44 5.66
CA THR A 15 -8.03 -19.59 5.83
C THR A 15 -8.67 -18.48 6.67
N SER A 16 -7.94 -17.93 7.66
CA SER A 16 -8.43 -16.88 8.54
C SER A 16 -7.53 -15.65 8.48
N ASN A 17 -8.11 -14.51 8.12
CA ASN A 17 -7.45 -13.21 7.94
C ASN A 17 -6.38 -13.22 6.83
N ILE A 18 -6.84 -13.14 5.59
CA ILE A 18 -5.98 -13.19 4.39
C ILE A 18 -5.24 -11.85 4.27
N PRO A 19 -3.90 -11.84 4.40
CA PRO A 19 -3.15 -10.60 4.26
C PRO A 19 -3.16 -10.11 2.80
N PRO A 20 -2.90 -8.81 2.54
CA PRO A 20 -3.09 -8.23 1.21
C PRO A 20 -2.24 -8.88 0.11
N HIS A 21 -1.03 -9.33 0.46
CA HIS A 21 -0.16 -10.06 -0.46
C HIS A 21 -0.70 -11.46 -0.81
N ALA A 22 -1.32 -12.16 0.13
CA ALA A 22 -1.96 -13.46 -0.14
C ALA A 22 -3.25 -13.27 -0.96
N GLN A 23 -4.00 -12.20 -0.73
CA GLN A 23 -5.17 -11.85 -1.54
C GLN A 23 -4.78 -11.54 -2.99
N ALA A 24 -3.71 -10.76 -3.20
CA ALA A 24 -3.18 -10.49 -4.54
C ALA A 24 -2.65 -11.75 -5.24
N ALA A 25 -1.96 -12.64 -4.50
CA ALA A 25 -1.50 -13.92 -5.03
C ALA A 25 -2.67 -14.83 -5.43
N LYS A 26 -3.77 -14.82 -4.67
CA LYS A 26 -5.00 -15.55 -5.02
C LYS A 26 -5.62 -15.04 -6.32
N LYS A 27 -5.78 -13.72 -6.46
CA LYS A 27 -6.26 -13.11 -7.71
C LYS A 27 -5.36 -13.45 -8.90
N ALA A 28 -4.04 -13.49 -8.70
CA ALA A 28 -3.09 -13.87 -9.75
C ALA A 28 -3.25 -15.34 -10.17
N ASP A 29 -3.39 -16.26 -9.20
CA ASP A 29 -3.62 -17.67 -9.50
C ASP A 29 -4.98 -17.89 -10.20
N GLU A 30 -6.04 -17.21 -9.75
CA GLU A 30 -7.37 -17.24 -10.39
C GLU A 30 -7.30 -16.74 -11.85
N TRP A 31 -6.57 -15.65 -12.09
CA TRP A 31 -6.33 -15.14 -13.44
C TRP A 31 -5.52 -16.12 -14.29
N LEU A 32 -4.42 -16.68 -13.77
CA LEU A 32 -3.61 -17.68 -14.49
C LEU A 32 -4.44 -18.91 -14.89
N VAL A 33 -5.28 -19.41 -13.97
CA VAL A 33 -6.19 -20.52 -14.24
C VAL A 33 -7.21 -20.14 -15.31
N SER A 34 -7.73 -18.91 -15.31
CA SER A 34 -8.62 -18.42 -16.36
C SER A 34 -7.95 -18.35 -17.74
N GLU A 35 -6.64 -18.11 -17.78
CA GLU A 35 -5.83 -18.15 -19.01
C GLU A 35 -5.38 -19.57 -19.40
N GLY A 36 -5.77 -20.61 -18.64
CA GLY A 36 -5.35 -21.99 -18.85
C GLY A 36 -3.90 -22.28 -18.44
N LYS A 37 -3.29 -21.41 -17.63
CA LYS A 37 -1.95 -21.57 -17.05
C LYS A 37 -2.03 -22.18 -15.65
N ALA A 38 -0.96 -22.86 -15.25
CA ALA A 38 -0.85 -23.42 -13.90
C ALA A 38 -0.71 -22.29 -12.84
N PRO A 39 -1.32 -22.45 -11.66
CA PRO A 39 -1.17 -21.49 -10.57
C PRO A 39 0.29 -21.41 -10.12
N ARG A 40 0.77 -20.19 -9.87
CA ARG A 40 2.18 -19.89 -9.58
C ARG A 40 2.44 -19.78 -8.09
N TYR A 41 1.44 -19.39 -7.29
CA TYR A 41 1.63 -19.00 -5.90
C TYR A 41 1.10 -20.00 -4.87
N GLU A 42 0.57 -21.14 -5.32
CA GLU A 42 0.00 -22.17 -4.45
C GLU A 42 1.00 -22.70 -3.40
N ASN A 43 2.27 -22.88 -3.79
CA ASN A 43 3.36 -23.35 -2.93
C ASN A 43 4.20 -22.23 -2.31
N GLY A 44 3.68 -20.99 -2.31
CA GLY A 44 4.41 -19.80 -1.89
C GLY A 44 5.22 -19.18 -3.03
N GLY A 45 5.99 -18.13 -2.71
CA GLY A 45 6.75 -17.40 -3.70
C GLY A 45 6.80 -15.90 -3.45
N TRP A 46 7.32 -15.16 -4.42
CA TRP A 46 7.35 -13.70 -4.40
C TRP A 46 6.15 -13.16 -5.16
N VAL A 47 5.24 -12.50 -4.45
CA VAL A 47 4.13 -11.77 -5.08
C VAL A 47 4.47 -10.30 -5.14
N SER A 48 4.19 -9.69 -6.29
CA SER A 48 4.26 -8.26 -6.50
C SER A 48 2.85 -7.74 -6.72
N TYR A 49 2.41 -6.76 -5.93
CA TYR A 49 1.05 -6.25 -5.95
C TYR A 49 1.00 -4.74 -5.72
N CYS A 50 -0.10 -4.14 -6.14
CA CYS A 50 -0.43 -2.73 -5.92
C CYS A 50 -1.75 -2.63 -5.15
N TYR A 51 -1.96 -1.50 -4.46
CA TYR A 51 -3.26 -1.20 -3.88
C TYR A 51 -4.10 -0.48 -4.94
N THR A 52 -5.29 -1.02 -5.15
CA THR A 52 -6.31 -0.46 -6.03
C THR A 52 -7.54 -0.13 -5.22
N VAL A 53 -8.46 0.63 -5.81
CA VAL A 53 -9.73 0.99 -5.17
C VAL A 53 -10.55 -0.23 -4.74
N ASN A 54 -10.35 -1.38 -5.39
CA ASN A 54 -11.00 -2.67 -5.08
C ASN A 54 -10.09 -3.61 -4.27
N GLY A 55 -9.10 -3.06 -3.58
CA GLY A 55 -8.15 -3.78 -2.75
C GLY A 55 -6.84 -4.15 -3.45
N PRO A 56 -6.05 -5.07 -2.88
CA PRO A 56 -4.75 -5.43 -3.44
C PRO A 56 -4.91 -6.28 -4.72
N GLU A 57 -4.23 -5.87 -5.78
CA GLU A 57 -4.22 -6.55 -7.08
C GLU A 57 -2.80 -6.87 -7.54
N PRO A 58 -2.57 -8.02 -8.20
CA PRO A 58 -1.26 -8.39 -8.70
C PRO A 58 -0.84 -7.49 -9.87
N ILE A 59 0.45 -7.20 -9.99
CA ILE A 59 0.96 -6.33 -11.07
C ILE A 59 0.72 -6.90 -12.47
N GLU A 60 0.64 -8.23 -12.59
CA GLU A 60 0.43 -8.93 -13.86
C GLU A 60 -1.03 -8.79 -14.34
N HIS A 61 -1.96 -8.52 -13.43
CA HIS A 61 -3.38 -8.39 -13.72
C HIS A 61 -4.03 -7.31 -12.85
N LEU A 62 -3.81 -6.06 -13.27
CA LEU A 62 -4.44 -4.88 -12.71
C LEU A 62 -5.75 -4.62 -13.47
N VAL A 63 -6.87 -4.76 -12.76
CA VAL A 63 -8.22 -4.54 -13.31
C VAL A 63 -8.74 -3.17 -12.90
N SER A 64 -8.43 -2.77 -11.67
CA SER A 64 -8.97 -1.59 -11.04
C SER A 64 -7.96 -0.43 -11.06
N PRO A 65 -8.42 0.83 -11.06
CA PRO A 65 -7.53 1.96 -10.93
C PRO A 65 -6.81 1.93 -9.58
N LEU A 66 -5.57 2.42 -9.56
CA LEU A 66 -4.74 2.50 -8.36
C LEU A 66 -5.41 3.41 -7.31
N ASP A 67 -5.33 3.01 -6.04
CA ASP A 67 -5.87 3.80 -4.93
C ASP A 67 -4.91 4.91 -4.55
N TYR A 68 -4.97 6.02 -5.31
CA TYR A 68 -4.12 7.19 -5.08
C TYR A 68 -4.31 7.80 -3.68
N ASP A 69 -5.49 7.67 -3.08
CA ASP A 69 -5.81 8.24 -1.76
C ASP A 69 -5.00 7.55 -0.65
N LEU A 70 -4.95 6.21 -0.69
CA LEU A 70 -4.11 5.42 0.21
C LEU A 70 -2.62 5.76 0.06
N TYR A 71 -2.17 6.00 -1.18
CA TYR A 71 -0.79 6.39 -1.45
C TYR A 71 -0.48 7.80 -0.93
N LEU A 72 -1.42 8.74 -1.07
CA LEU A 72 -1.33 10.09 -0.52
C LEU A 72 -1.18 10.05 1.01
N ALA A 73 -2.05 9.30 1.69
CA ALA A 73 -2.04 9.20 3.14
C ALA A 73 -0.77 8.51 3.69
N ARG A 74 -0.26 7.46 3.03
CA ARG A 74 0.90 6.70 3.54
C ARG A 74 2.25 7.31 3.20
N GLN A 75 2.36 8.11 2.13
CA GLN A 75 3.63 8.69 1.72
C GLN A 75 3.69 10.19 1.86
N ILE A 76 2.62 10.91 1.52
CA ILE A 76 2.65 12.38 1.55
C ILE A 76 2.40 12.89 2.96
N ALA A 77 1.45 12.31 3.71
CA ALA A 77 1.16 12.77 5.07
C ALA A 77 2.39 12.77 6.02
N PRO A 78 3.21 11.71 6.13
CA PRO A 78 4.40 11.75 6.99
C PRO A 78 5.49 12.71 6.48
N ILE A 79 5.55 12.98 5.17
CA ILE A 79 6.47 13.97 4.61
C ILE A 79 6.00 15.38 4.99
N VAL A 80 4.69 15.65 4.89
CA VAL A 80 4.09 16.92 5.29
C VAL A 80 4.22 17.12 6.80
N ASP A 81 3.90 16.12 7.62
CA ASP A 81 4.09 16.17 9.08
C ASP A 81 5.57 16.35 9.46
N GLY A 82 6.49 15.74 8.70
CA GLY A 82 7.93 15.92 8.88
C GLY A 82 8.39 17.35 8.56
N VAL A 83 7.89 17.95 7.47
CA VAL A 83 8.16 19.34 7.09
C VAL A 83 7.55 20.32 8.10
N VAL A 84 6.31 20.06 8.55
CA VAL A 84 5.61 20.86 9.57
C VAL A 84 6.28 20.74 10.94
N SER A 85 6.83 19.57 11.30
CA SER A 85 7.60 19.40 12.53
C SER A 85 8.98 20.07 12.46
N PHE A 86 9.60 20.12 11.26
CA PHE A 86 10.87 20.80 11.02
C PHE A 86 10.75 22.34 11.09
N LEU A 87 9.53 22.86 10.95
CA LEU A 87 9.21 24.27 11.24
C LEU A 87 9.26 24.62 12.73
N GLY A 88 9.52 23.65 13.62
CA GLY A 88 10.39 23.80 14.80
C GLY A 88 10.19 24.98 15.76
N THR A 89 9.09 25.70 15.66
CA THR A 89 8.75 26.83 16.52
C THR A 89 7.27 26.71 16.79
N SER A 90 6.93 26.61 18.07
CA SER A 90 5.55 26.74 18.53
C SER A 90 4.92 27.92 17.80
N TYR A 91 3.73 27.74 17.24
CA TYR A 91 2.94 28.82 16.64
C TYR A 91 2.85 30.08 17.55
N ASN A 92 3.02 29.88 18.87
CA ASN A 92 3.12 30.92 19.89
C ASN A 92 4.41 31.77 19.88
N GLU A 93 5.55 31.27 19.42
CA GLU A 93 6.82 32.05 19.42
C GLU A 93 6.88 33.05 18.26
N ILE A 94 6.38 32.67 17.07
CA ILE A 94 6.37 33.54 15.89
C ILE A 94 5.28 34.63 16.01
N THR A 95 4.18 34.36 16.71
CA THR A 95 3.07 35.32 16.90
C THR A 95 3.39 36.39 17.95
N SER A 96 4.32 36.13 18.88
CA SER A 96 4.61 37.05 19.99
C SER A 96 5.48 38.25 19.60
N ASP A 97 6.27 38.13 18.53
CA ASP A 97 7.19 39.20 18.09
C ASP A 97 6.53 40.22 17.15
N GLN A 98 5.29 39.95 16.70
CA GLN A 98 4.64 40.74 15.66
C GLN A 98 3.42 41.55 16.11
N LEU A 99 3.37 42.01 17.38
CA LEU A 99 2.40 43.02 17.82
C LEU A 99 2.82 43.76 19.10
N SER A 100 3.95 44.46 19.04
CA SER A 100 4.21 45.62 19.92
C SER A 100 4.84 46.75 19.13
N LEU A 101 4.07 47.26 18.16
CA LEU A 101 4.30 48.56 17.54
C LEU A 101 2.98 49.07 16.97
N LEU A 102 2.08 49.46 17.88
CA LEU A 102 1.03 50.47 17.67
C LEU A 102 0.55 50.98 19.03
#